data_AF-A0A931YL87-F1
#
_entry.id   AF-A0A931YL87-F1
#
_cell.length_a   1.000
_cell.length_b   1.000
_cell.length_c   1.000
_cell.angle_alpha   90.00
_cell.angle_beta   90.00
_cell.angle_gamma   90.00
#
_symmetry.space_group_name_H-M   'P 1'
#
loop_
_entity.id
_entity.type
_entity.pdbx_description
1 polymer ?
#
loop_
_entity_poly.entity_id
_entity_poly.type
_entity_poly.pdbx_seq_one_letter_code
_entity_poly.pdbx_strand_id
1 'polypeptide(L)'
;MLLRRYDASIEEQIAGLIHDVSHSAFSHAIDYVLKVGSPKEHSHQDNIFKAFVKKTEIPHIIKRYGFDPGYILEDKNFPLKERRLPDLCADRIDYSLREAIIFKCIKNADYFLENLRPVQDQWVFSGEESASKFSKLFSKLNEIYWAGLETAVMFKAISDFLKYSLTQGYIKQSDLYTTDKVVLGKIKKYVSKDKKIKSYFARMNNKVPYLNDSNGGEEVFCKSRVVDPLFFDGAKIKRLSDKNPKWQQTLVQEMQPKRYFVKFLDVL
;
A
#
# COMPACT_ATOMS: atom_id res chain seq x y z
N MET A 1 -14.71 -5.59 8.78
CA MET A 1 -13.66 -6.38 8.08
C MET A 1 -14.30 -7.13 6.94
N LEU A 2 -13.78 -6.98 5.71
CA LEU A 2 -14.36 -7.55 4.50
C LEU A 2 -14.50 -9.08 4.57
N LEU A 3 -13.45 -9.79 5.01
CA LEU A 3 -13.45 -11.25 5.14
C LEU A 3 -14.59 -11.77 6.03
N ARG A 4 -14.90 -11.06 7.12
CA ARG A 4 -16.04 -11.38 7.98
C ARG A 4 -17.39 -11.11 7.32
N ARG A 5 -17.50 -10.10 6.45
CA ARG A 5 -18.75 -9.77 5.72
C ARG A 5 -19.15 -10.89 4.75
N TYR A 6 -18.17 -11.63 4.23
CA TYR A 6 -18.39 -12.70 3.25
C TYR A 6 -18.09 -14.10 3.83
N ASP A 7 -18.21 -14.25 5.15
CA ASP A 7 -18.15 -15.53 5.85
C ASP A 7 -16.88 -16.37 5.55
N ALA A 8 -15.73 -15.70 5.36
CA ALA A 8 -14.44 -16.39 5.29
C ALA A 8 -14.13 -17.13 6.60
N SER A 9 -13.25 -18.13 6.57
CA SER A 9 -12.87 -18.90 7.77
C SER A 9 -12.33 -17.98 8.88
N ILE A 10 -12.48 -18.40 10.14
CA ILE A 10 -11.98 -17.61 11.28
C ILE A 10 -10.45 -17.45 11.18
N GLU A 11 -9.75 -18.47 10.70
CA GLU A 11 -8.31 -18.46 10.44
C GLU A 11 -7.93 -17.37 9.43
N GLU A 12 -8.66 -17.29 8.31
CA GLU A 12 -8.43 -16.27 7.28
C GLU A 12 -8.78 -14.87 7.78
N GLN A 13 -9.84 -14.75 8.58
CA GLN A 13 -10.21 -13.52 9.28
C GLN A 13 -9.10 -13.05 10.25
N ILE A 14 -8.50 -13.96 11.02
CA ILE A 14 -7.35 -13.64 11.90
C ILE A 14 -6.16 -13.19 11.04
N ALA A 15 -5.81 -13.95 9.99
CA ALA A 15 -4.69 -13.62 9.11
C ALA A 15 -4.89 -12.24 8.44
N GLY A 16 -6.11 -11.92 8.01
CA GLY A 16 -6.46 -10.60 7.48
C GLY A 16 -6.44 -9.49 8.51
N LEU A 17 -6.83 -9.75 9.77
CA LEU A 17 -6.76 -8.75 10.84
C LEU A 17 -5.32 -8.32 11.14
N ILE A 18 -4.37 -9.26 11.10
CA ILE A 18 -2.98 -9.00 11.50
C ILE A 18 -2.04 -8.64 10.35
N HIS A 19 -2.48 -8.67 9.08
CA HIS A 19 -1.57 -8.59 7.92
C HIS A 19 -0.63 -7.37 7.91
N ASP A 20 -1.07 -6.26 8.48
CA ASP A 20 -0.37 -4.98 8.47
C ASP A 20 0.37 -4.63 9.77
N VAL A 21 0.42 -5.52 10.77
CA VAL A 21 0.98 -5.18 12.10
C VAL A 21 2.47 -4.83 12.07
N SER A 22 3.20 -5.24 11.02
CA SER A 22 4.62 -4.95 10.85
C SER A 22 4.92 -3.67 10.08
N HIS A 23 3.91 -2.87 9.70
CA HIS A 23 4.15 -1.55 9.11
C HIS A 23 4.92 -0.64 10.07
N SER A 24 5.94 0.03 9.52
CA SER A 24 6.66 1.09 10.21
C SER A 24 5.88 2.41 10.19
N ALA A 25 6.34 3.37 10.98
CA ALA A 25 5.93 4.77 10.87
C ALA A 25 6.04 5.26 9.42
N PHE A 26 5.01 5.97 8.97
CA PHE A 26 4.80 6.43 7.59
C PHE A 26 4.73 5.29 6.54
N SER A 27 4.31 4.11 6.98
CA SER A 27 4.07 2.92 6.15
C SER A 27 5.24 2.63 5.22
N HIS A 28 5.08 2.81 3.90
CA HIS A 28 6.07 2.49 2.88
C HIS A 28 7.23 3.50 2.76
N ALA A 29 7.25 4.59 3.53
CA ALA A 29 8.39 5.50 3.53
C ALA A 29 9.70 4.77 3.87
N ILE A 30 9.63 3.72 4.68
CA ILE A 30 10.80 2.90 5.05
C ILE A 30 11.48 2.25 3.85
N ASP A 31 10.72 1.88 2.81
CA ASP A 31 11.24 1.30 1.56
C ASP A 31 12.14 2.29 0.79
N TYR A 32 11.98 3.58 1.04
CA TYR A 32 12.80 4.65 0.46
C TYR A 32 13.94 5.06 1.38
N VAL A 33 13.88 4.72 2.67
CA VAL A 33 14.85 5.11 3.71
C VAL A 33 15.93 4.05 3.90
N LEU A 34 15.53 2.79 4.01
CA LEU A 34 16.41 1.65 4.26
C LEU A 34 16.68 0.89 2.96
N LYS A 35 17.91 0.35 2.82
CA LYS A 35 18.29 -0.46 1.66
C LYS A 35 17.64 -1.86 1.61
N VAL A 36 16.89 -2.23 2.65
CA VAL A 36 16.33 -3.59 2.81
C VAL A 36 14.98 -3.74 2.10
N GLY A 37 14.29 -2.63 1.83
CA GLY A 37 13.07 -2.58 1.03
C GLY A 37 13.31 -2.19 -0.42
N SER A 38 12.23 -2.00 -1.17
CA SER A 38 12.29 -1.56 -2.57
C SER A 38 11.22 -0.52 -2.86
N PRO A 39 11.56 0.69 -3.34
CA PRO A 39 10.60 1.66 -3.85
C PRO A 39 9.71 1.15 -4.99
N LYS A 40 10.17 0.12 -5.71
CA LYS A 40 9.43 -0.49 -6.84
C LYS A 40 8.40 -1.50 -6.37
N GLU A 41 8.69 -2.22 -5.28
CA GLU A 41 7.91 -3.37 -4.82
C GLU A 41 7.19 -3.14 -3.48
N HIS A 42 7.64 -2.16 -2.69
CA HIS A 42 7.15 -1.86 -1.34
C HIS A 42 7.15 -3.08 -0.42
N SER A 43 8.26 -3.82 -0.40
CA SER A 43 8.35 -5.18 0.17
C SER A 43 8.87 -5.25 1.61
N HIS A 44 9.26 -4.14 2.22
CA HIS A 44 9.89 -4.17 3.56
C HIS A 44 8.99 -4.81 4.62
N GLN A 45 7.70 -4.44 4.66
CA GLN A 45 6.75 -4.91 5.69
C GLN A 45 6.49 -6.42 5.57
N ASP A 46 6.34 -6.96 4.36
CA ASP A 46 6.22 -8.40 4.09
C ASP A 46 7.48 -9.18 4.53
N ASN A 47 8.66 -8.66 4.20
CA ASN A 47 9.93 -9.32 4.49
C ASN A 47 10.16 -9.55 6.00
N ILE A 48 9.66 -8.64 6.84
CA ILE A 48 9.84 -8.72 8.28
C ILE A 48 8.62 -9.29 9.01
N PHE A 49 7.47 -9.43 8.36
CA PHE A 49 6.17 -9.75 8.97
C PHE A 49 6.23 -10.94 9.94
N LYS A 50 6.67 -12.11 9.46
CA LYS A 50 6.78 -13.32 10.29
C LYS A 50 7.72 -13.14 11.49
N ALA A 51 8.85 -12.46 11.30
CA ALA A 51 9.81 -12.20 12.38
C ALA A 51 9.30 -11.17 13.39
N PHE A 52 8.52 -10.19 12.92
CA PHE A 52 7.86 -9.18 13.74
C PHE A 52 6.80 -9.83 14.62
N VAL A 53 5.85 -10.57 14.03
CA VAL A 53 4.76 -11.22 14.77
C VAL A 53 5.29 -12.20 15.82
N LYS A 54 6.37 -12.95 15.52
CA LYS A 54 7.00 -13.86 16.48
C LYS A 54 7.54 -13.18 17.75
N LYS A 55 7.77 -11.86 17.72
CA LYS A 55 8.28 -11.07 18.85
C LYS A 55 7.18 -10.38 19.65
N THR A 56 5.92 -10.55 19.29
CA THR A 56 4.77 -9.96 20.00
C THR A 56 4.00 -11.01 20.79
N GLU A 57 2.94 -10.59 21.46
CA GLU A 57 1.99 -11.48 22.14
C GLU A 57 1.05 -12.24 21.18
N ILE A 58 0.99 -11.84 19.90
CA ILE A 58 0.04 -12.37 18.91
C ILE A 58 0.10 -13.91 18.79
N PRO A 59 1.27 -14.57 18.65
CA PRO A 59 1.32 -16.03 18.57
C PRO A 59 0.77 -16.73 19.81
N HIS A 60 0.98 -16.14 20.99
CA HIS A 60 0.46 -16.69 22.24
C HIS A 60 -1.07 -16.54 22.29
N ILE A 61 -1.60 -15.38 21.88
CA ILE A 61 -3.05 -15.14 21.79
C ILE A 61 -3.69 -16.14 20.83
N ILE A 62 -3.15 -16.31 19.62
CA ILE A 62 -3.64 -17.28 18.62
C ILE A 62 -3.70 -18.70 19.21
N LYS A 63 -2.63 -19.16 19.86
CA LYS A 63 -2.59 -20.48 20.52
C LYS A 63 -3.61 -20.62 21.63
N ARG A 64 -3.81 -19.58 22.45
CA ARG A 64 -4.78 -19.59 23.56
C ARG A 64 -6.20 -19.88 23.08
N TYR A 65 -6.55 -19.47 21.85
CA TYR A 65 -7.85 -19.72 21.24
C TYR A 65 -7.90 -20.99 20.37
N GLY A 66 -6.87 -21.85 20.43
CA GLY A 66 -6.87 -23.15 19.74
C GLY A 66 -6.41 -23.13 18.29
N PHE A 67 -5.87 -22.02 17.80
CA PHE A 67 -5.35 -21.90 16.43
C PHE A 67 -3.84 -22.12 16.37
N ASP A 68 -3.33 -22.57 15.22
CA ASP A 68 -1.89 -22.70 14.97
C ASP A 68 -1.30 -21.40 14.36
N PRO A 69 -0.39 -20.68 15.05
CA PRO A 69 0.27 -19.52 14.47
C PRO A 69 1.07 -19.81 13.21
N GLY A 70 1.60 -21.03 13.04
CA GLY A 70 2.32 -21.43 11.83
C GLY A 70 1.40 -21.41 10.61
N TYR A 71 0.21 -22.01 10.75
CA TYR A 71 -0.85 -21.97 9.75
C TYR A 71 -1.35 -20.56 9.46
N ILE A 72 -1.62 -19.75 10.48
CA ILE A 72 -2.16 -18.38 10.36
C ILE A 72 -1.19 -17.41 9.66
N LEU A 73 0.12 -17.58 9.85
CA LEU A 73 1.13 -16.69 9.27
C LEU A 73 1.56 -17.07 7.85
N GLU A 74 0.91 -18.08 7.26
CA GLU A 74 1.30 -18.62 5.97
C GLU A 74 0.27 -18.24 4.88
N ASP A 75 0.59 -17.17 4.14
CA ASP A 75 -0.34 -16.51 3.21
C ASP A 75 -0.96 -17.42 2.15
N LYS A 76 -0.25 -18.46 1.70
CA LYS A 76 -0.78 -19.42 0.72
C LYS A 76 -2.04 -20.15 1.22
N ASN A 77 -2.27 -20.18 2.54
CA ASN A 77 -3.46 -20.78 3.14
C ASN A 77 -4.69 -19.88 3.03
N PHE A 78 -4.51 -18.58 2.73
CA PHE A 78 -5.55 -17.55 2.81
C PHE A 78 -5.69 -16.75 1.50
N PRO A 79 -6.18 -17.40 0.44
CA PRO A 79 -6.32 -16.82 -0.89
C PRO A 79 -7.39 -15.72 -1.04
N LEU A 80 -8.34 -15.56 -0.12
CA LEU A 80 -9.23 -14.40 -0.13
C LEU A 80 -8.57 -13.20 0.55
N LYS A 81 -7.74 -13.43 1.57
CA LYS A 81 -6.95 -12.40 2.25
C LYS A 81 -5.95 -11.77 1.29
N GLU A 82 -5.08 -12.56 0.67
CA GLU A 82 -3.94 -12.08 -0.12
C GLU A 82 -3.74 -12.91 -1.39
N ARG A 83 -3.49 -12.23 -2.51
CA ARG A 83 -3.14 -12.83 -3.81
C ARG A 83 -2.16 -11.92 -4.52
N ARG A 84 -1.37 -12.45 -5.45
CA ARG A 84 -0.49 -11.59 -6.26
C ARG A 84 -1.31 -10.75 -7.24
N LEU A 85 -0.86 -9.52 -7.50
CA LEU A 85 -1.38 -8.73 -8.62
C LEU A 85 -1.25 -9.54 -9.92
N PRO A 86 -2.22 -9.41 -10.86
CA PRO A 86 -3.35 -8.47 -10.84
C PRO A 86 -4.61 -9.01 -10.14
N ASP A 87 -4.55 -10.11 -9.39
CA ASP A 87 -5.73 -10.64 -8.71
C ASP A 87 -6.22 -9.73 -7.57
N LEU A 88 -7.52 -9.79 -7.33
CA LEU A 88 -8.12 -9.17 -6.16
C LEU A 88 -7.86 -10.00 -4.90
N CYS A 89 -7.71 -9.29 -3.81
CA CYS A 89 -7.64 -9.81 -2.45
C CYS A 89 -8.38 -8.85 -1.52
N ALA A 90 -8.66 -9.28 -0.29
CA ALA A 90 -9.46 -8.51 0.65
C ALA A 90 -8.82 -7.16 1.00
N ASP A 91 -7.49 -7.11 1.10
CA ASP A 91 -6.73 -5.88 1.33
C ASP A 91 -6.98 -4.86 0.20
N ARG A 92 -6.75 -5.27 -1.05
CA ARG A 92 -6.97 -4.41 -2.23
C ARG A 92 -8.39 -3.90 -2.34
N ILE A 93 -9.37 -4.70 -2.00
CA ILE A 93 -10.77 -4.27 -2.01
C ILE A 93 -11.03 -3.27 -0.89
N ASP A 94 -10.53 -3.53 0.32
CA ASP A 94 -10.74 -2.65 1.48
C ASP A 94 -10.08 -1.28 1.28
N TYR A 95 -8.76 -1.22 1.04
CA TYR A 95 -8.07 0.07 0.96
C TYR A 95 -8.56 0.88 -0.26
N SER A 96 -8.80 0.24 -1.41
CA SER A 96 -9.24 0.98 -2.60
C SER A 96 -10.63 1.60 -2.44
N LEU A 97 -11.59 0.88 -1.87
CA LEU A 97 -12.94 1.41 -1.65
C LEU A 97 -12.95 2.44 -0.52
N ARG A 98 -12.21 2.19 0.56
CA ARG A 98 -12.07 3.13 1.67
C ARG A 98 -11.47 4.45 1.20
N GLU A 99 -10.37 4.39 0.46
CA GLU A 99 -9.70 5.57 -0.06
C GLU A 99 -10.50 6.27 -1.16
N ALA A 100 -11.20 5.53 -2.02
CA ALA A 100 -12.12 6.13 -2.99
C ALA A 100 -13.18 7.01 -2.31
N ILE A 101 -13.67 6.61 -1.14
CA ILE A 101 -14.59 7.42 -0.34
C ILE A 101 -13.88 8.64 0.25
N ILE A 102 -12.70 8.45 0.86
CA ILE A 102 -11.90 9.54 1.45
C ILE A 102 -11.56 10.62 0.42
N PHE A 103 -11.12 10.19 -0.77
CA PHE A 103 -10.79 11.07 -1.90
C PHE A 103 -12.02 11.50 -2.70
N LYS A 104 -13.24 11.17 -2.25
CA LYS A 104 -14.50 11.57 -2.87
C LYS A 104 -14.64 11.14 -4.33
N CYS A 105 -13.96 10.06 -4.72
CA CYS A 105 -14.14 9.42 -6.02
C CYS A 105 -15.47 8.67 -6.12
N ILE A 106 -15.97 8.16 -4.99
CA ILE A 106 -17.29 7.56 -4.83
C ILE A 106 -17.92 8.03 -3.50
N LYS A 107 -19.25 7.95 -3.40
CA LYS A 107 -19.99 8.34 -2.18
C LYS A 107 -20.00 7.22 -1.13
N ASN A 108 -20.19 5.99 -1.57
CA ASN A 108 -20.19 4.77 -0.74
C ASN A 108 -19.64 3.60 -1.56
N ALA A 109 -19.45 2.46 -0.90
CA ALA A 109 -18.93 1.23 -1.50
C ALA A 109 -20.03 0.21 -1.85
N ASP A 110 -21.30 0.52 -1.56
CA ASP A 110 -22.40 -0.46 -1.54
C ASP A 110 -22.56 -1.18 -2.88
N TYR A 111 -22.56 -0.42 -3.98
CA TYR A 111 -22.64 -0.98 -5.34
C TYR A 111 -21.57 -2.05 -5.60
N PHE A 112 -20.32 -1.81 -5.21
CA PHE A 112 -19.24 -2.78 -5.45
C PHE A 112 -19.37 -4.00 -4.55
N LEU A 113 -19.72 -3.79 -3.28
CA LEU A 113 -19.84 -4.88 -2.30
C LEU A 113 -21.07 -5.76 -2.57
N GLU A 114 -22.20 -5.19 -3.00
CA GLU A 114 -23.39 -5.97 -3.39
C GLU A 114 -23.16 -6.79 -4.66
N ASN A 115 -22.25 -6.34 -5.53
CA ASN A 115 -21.91 -7.02 -6.78
C ASN A 115 -20.67 -7.91 -6.67
N LEU A 116 -20.11 -8.13 -5.49
CA LEU A 116 -18.91 -8.94 -5.30
C LEU A 116 -19.20 -10.12 -4.38
N ARG A 117 -18.67 -11.30 -4.69
CA ARG A 117 -18.74 -12.48 -3.82
C ARG A 117 -17.49 -13.36 -3.92
N PRO A 118 -17.12 -14.09 -2.86
CA PRO A 118 -16.12 -15.15 -2.95
C PRO A 118 -16.70 -16.37 -3.68
N VAL A 119 -15.90 -16.99 -4.56
CA VAL A 119 -16.22 -18.22 -5.30
C VAL A 119 -14.93 -19.01 -5.44
N GLN A 120 -14.89 -20.24 -4.92
CA GLN A 120 -13.69 -21.10 -4.99
C GLN A 120 -12.41 -20.31 -4.63
N ASP A 121 -12.43 -19.66 -3.45
CA ASP A 121 -11.31 -18.89 -2.93
C ASP A 121 -10.89 -17.66 -3.75
N GLN A 122 -11.75 -17.18 -4.67
CA GLN A 122 -11.52 -16.00 -5.51
C GLN A 122 -12.63 -14.96 -5.35
N TRP A 123 -12.26 -13.68 -5.44
CA TRP A 123 -13.22 -12.59 -5.53
C TRP A 123 -13.76 -12.44 -6.94
N VAL A 124 -15.08 -12.57 -7.11
CA VAL A 124 -15.76 -12.56 -8.41
C VAL A 124 -16.90 -11.57 -8.41
N PHE A 125 -16.90 -10.66 -9.38
CA PHE A 125 -17.99 -9.72 -9.60
C PHE A 125 -19.19 -10.39 -10.29
N SER A 126 -20.39 -9.91 -10.00
CA SER A 126 -21.67 -10.37 -10.56
C SER A 126 -21.76 -10.25 -12.07
N GLY A 127 -20.97 -9.37 -12.70
CA GLY A 127 -20.99 -9.15 -14.15
C GLY A 127 -19.86 -8.25 -14.64
N GLU A 128 -19.76 -8.11 -15.96
CA GLU A 128 -18.70 -7.35 -16.63
C GLU A 128 -18.70 -5.88 -16.21
N GLU A 129 -19.89 -5.28 -16.05
CA GLU A 129 -20.04 -3.86 -15.73
C GLU A 129 -19.45 -3.52 -14.37
N SER A 130 -19.74 -4.32 -13.33
CA SER A 130 -19.24 -4.09 -11.97
C SER A 130 -17.72 -4.31 -11.89
N ALA A 131 -17.20 -5.35 -12.56
CA ALA A 131 -15.76 -5.57 -12.70
C ALA A 131 -15.06 -4.41 -13.43
N SER A 132 -15.63 -3.93 -14.53
CA SER A 132 -15.10 -2.81 -15.33
C SER A 132 -15.09 -1.51 -14.54
N LYS A 133 -16.17 -1.19 -13.81
CA LYS A 133 -16.24 0.00 -12.95
C LYS A 133 -15.20 -0.05 -11.84
N PHE A 134 -15.05 -1.20 -11.16
CA PHE A 134 -14.08 -1.35 -10.09
C PHE A 134 -12.65 -1.20 -10.62
N SER A 135 -12.36 -1.83 -11.76
CA SER A 135 -11.05 -1.76 -12.42
C SER A 135 -10.66 -0.33 -12.78
N LYS A 136 -11.58 0.44 -13.36
CA LYS A 136 -11.36 1.87 -13.67
C LYS A 136 -11.17 2.71 -12.42
N LEU A 137 -11.95 2.47 -11.37
CA LEU A 137 -11.79 3.16 -10.09
C LEU A 137 -10.41 2.88 -9.49
N PHE A 138 -10.00 1.61 -9.43
CA PHE A 138 -8.71 1.19 -8.91
C PHE A 138 -7.55 1.82 -9.71
N SER A 139 -7.63 1.81 -11.04
CA SER A 139 -6.62 2.44 -11.91
C SER A 139 -6.53 3.95 -11.67
N LYS A 140 -7.67 4.64 -11.52
CA LYS A 140 -7.71 6.07 -11.22
C LYS A 140 -7.03 6.37 -9.89
N LEU A 141 -7.29 5.57 -8.86
CA LEU A 141 -6.66 5.74 -7.55
C LEU A 141 -5.14 5.52 -7.63
N ASN A 142 -4.72 4.49 -8.37
CA ASN A 142 -3.31 4.22 -8.59
C ASN A 142 -2.60 5.40 -9.28
N GLU A 143 -3.17 5.88 -10.39
CA GLU A 143 -2.58 6.94 -11.20
C GLU A 143 -2.47 8.26 -10.45
N ILE A 144 -3.48 8.62 -9.66
CA ILE A 144 -3.54 9.91 -9.00
C ILE A 144 -2.87 9.89 -7.61
N TYR A 145 -3.11 8.85 -6.81
CA TYR A 145 -2.81 8.87 -5.37
C TYR A 145 -1.74 7.86 -4.92
N TRP A 146 -1.58 6.71 -5.58
CA TRP A 146 -0.64 5.67 -5.11
C TRP A 146 0.71 5.68 -5.83
N ALA A 147 0.69 6.06 -7.10
CA ALA A 147 1.85 6.04 -7.97
C ALA A 147 2.01 7.34 -8.77
N GLY A 148 1.22 8.38 -8.48
CA GLY A 148 1.31 9.69 -9.13
C GLY A 148 2.58 10.47 -8.75
N LEU A 149 2.80 11.60 -9.43
CA LEU A 149 3.95 12.47 -9.21
C LEU A 149 3.99 13.01 -7.77
N GLU A 150 2.84 13.42 -7.24
CA GLU A 150 2.68 13.93 -5.87
C GLU A 150 3.12 12.89 -4.84
N THR A 151 2.84 11.61 -5.10
CA THR A 151 3.26 10.49 -4.25
C THR A 151 4.77 10.29 -4.31
N ALA A 152 5.38 10.39 -5.49
CA ALA A 152 6.83 10.37 -5.63
C ALA A 152 7.51 11.52 -4.87
N VAL A 153 6.94 12.73 -4.96
CA VAL A 153 7.41 13.92 -4.23
C VAL A 153 7.29 13.71 -2.72
N MET A 154 6.15 13.19 -2.26
CA MET A 154 5.93 12.86 -0.85
C MET A 154 6.98 11.86 -0.36
N PHE A 155 7.19 10.73 -1.06
CA PHE A 155 8.17 9.72 -0.67
C PHE A 155 9.60 10.24 -0.67
N LYS A 156 9.96 11.10 -1.63
CA LYS A 156 11.27 11.75 -1.64
C LYS A 156 11.43 12.69 -0.44
N ALA A 157 10.43 13.55 -0.16
CA ALA A 157 10.48 14.49 0.95
C ALA A 157 10.63 13.79 2.31
N ILE A 158 9.77 12.78 2.59
CA ILE A 158 9.85 12.02 3.84
C ILE A 158 11.14 11.21 3.93
N SER A 159 11.63 10.62 2.82
CA SER A 159 12.85 9.82 2.86
C SER A 159 14.09 10.65 3.12
N ASP A 160 14.22 11.85 2.53
CA ASP A 160 15.30 12.78 2.83
C ASP A 160 15.29 13.21 4.30
N PHE A 161 14.12 13.56 4.82
CA PHE A 161 13.91 13.94 6.21
C PHE A 161 14.33 12.82 7.18
N LEU A 162 13.89 11.58 6.92
CA LEU A 162 14.20 10.43 7.78
C LEU A 162 15.65 9.97 7.65
N LYS A 163 16.20 9.88 6.43
CA LYS A 163 17.61 9.51 6.21
C LYS A 163 18.54 10.46 6.93
N TYR A 164 18.33 11.77 6.78
CA TYR A 164 19.19 12.75 7.43
C TYR A 164 19.04 12.70 8.96
N SER A 165 17.81 12.53 9.47
CA SER A 165 17.57 12.39 10.91
C SER A 165 18.25 11.15 11.52
N LEU A 166 18.31 10.04 10.79
CA LEU A 166 19.06 8.84 11.19
C LEU A 166 20.57 9.12 11.20
N THR A 167 21.11 9.75 10.15
CA THR A 167 22.53 10.09 10.04
C THR A 167 22.99 11.04 11.16
N GLN A 168 22.15 12.00 11.55
CA GLN A 168 22.44 12.91 12.68
C GLN A 168 22.17 12.29 14.05
N GLY A 169 21.61 11.08 14.12
CA GLY A 169 21.26 10.42 15.38
C GLY A 169 20.08 11.05 16.12
N TYR A 170 19.25 11.87 15.46
CA TYR A 170 18.03 12.46 16.05
C TYR A 170 16.95 11.39 16.32
N ILE A 171 17.00 10.30 15.56
CA ILE A 171 16.23 9.08 15.78
C ILE A 171 17.12 7.86 15.55
N LYS A 172 16.73 6.72 16.10
CA LYS A 172 17.32 5.41 15.82
C LYS A 172 16.42 4.65 14.84
N GLN A 173 16.96 3.64 14.14
CA GLN A 173 16.14 2.80 13.25
C GLN A 173 14.98 2.13 13.99
N SER A 174 15.15 1.76 15.26
CA SER A 174 14.07 1.20 16.09
C SER A 174 12.90 2.16 16.28
N ASP A 175 13.13 3.48 16.18
CA ASP A 175 12.06 4.49 16.30
C ASP A 175 11.09 4.42 15.13
N LEU A 176 11.53 3.93 13.96
CA LEU A 176 10.65 3.71 12.81
C LEU A 176 9.60 2.62 13.07
N TYR A 177 9.76 1.78 14.09
CA TYR A 177 8.77 0.78 14.50
C TYR A 177 7.88 1.27 15.66
N THR A 178 7.73 2.59 15.78
CA THR A 178 6.79 3.22 16.73
C THR A 178 5.60 3.82 16.00
N THR A 179 5.35 5.12 16.12
CA THR A 179 4.28 5.82 15.38
C THR A 179 4.81 7.11 14.77
N ASP A 180 4.15 7.59 13.72
CA ASP A 180 4.47 8.86 13.05
C ASP A 180 4.61 10.01 14.06
N LYS A 181 3.68 10.09 15.03
CA LYS A 181 3.70 11.10 16.08
C LYS A 181 4.96 11.04 16.94
N VAL A 182 5.39 9.84 17.32
CA VAL A 182 6.59 9.64 18.14
C VAL A 182 7.84 10.02 17.36
N VAL A 183 7.97 9.55 16.11
CA VAL A 183 9.10 9.87 15.23
C VAL A 183 9.19 11.38 14.98
N LEU A 184 8.08 12.01 14.58
CA LEU A 184 8.03 13.47 14.39
C LEU A 184 8.35 14.23 15.66
N GLY A 185 7.83 13.78 16.81
CA GLY A 185 8.08 14.41 18.10
C GLY A 185 9.56 14.44 18.49
N LYS A 186 10.32 13.40 18.11
CA LYS A 186 11.78 13.36 18.29
C LYS A 186 12.49 14.35 17.37
N ILE A 187 12.19 14.31 16.07
CA ILE A 187 12.91 15.12 15.07
C ILE A 187 12.57 16.62 15.19
N LYS A 188 11.31 16.97 15.52
CA LYS A 188 10.85 18.37 15.64
C LYS A 188 11.67 19.21 16.62
N LYS A 189 12.29 18.60 17.63
CA LYS A 189 13.17 19.28 18.60
C LYS A 189 14.42 19.90 17.97
N TYR A 190 14.78 19.46 16.77
CA TYR A 190 15.97 19.88 16.03
C TYR A 190 15.64 20.85 14.88
N VAL A 191 14.37 21.04 14.52
CA VAL A 191 13.95 21.89 13.38
C VAL A 191 14.40 23.36 13.52
N SER A 192 14.48 23.90 14.73
CA SER A 192 14.99 25.26 14.95
C SER A 192 16.52 25.36 15.04
N LYS A 193 17.21 24.21 15.15
CA LYS A 193 18.65 24.12 15.41
C LYS A 193 19.45 23.67 14.19
N ASP A 194 18.81 22.92 13.29
CA ASP A 194 19.43 22.31 12.13
C ASP A 194 18.72 22.83 10.85
N LYS A 195 19.47 23.61 10.05
CA LYS A 195 18.95 24.23 8.83
C LYS A 195 18.49 23.20 7.80
N LYS A 196 19.17 22.05 7.71
CA LYS A 196 18.87 21.02 6.72
C LYS A 196 17.61 20.25 7.11
N ILE A 197 17.45 19.89 8.39
CA ILE A 197 16.17 19.38 8.91
C ILE A 197 15.05 20.40 8.71
N LYS A 198 15.29 21.69 8.93
CA LYS A 198 14.28 22.73 8.72
C LYS A 198 13.78 22.77 7.27
N SER A 199 14.68 22.69 6.29
CA SER A 199 14.32 22.62 4.87
C SER A 199 13.58 21.31 4.55
N TYR A 200 14.08 20.15 4.98
CA TYR A 200 13.38 18.87 4.73
C TYR A 200 11.99 18.83 5.37
N PHE A 201 11.83 19.41 6.56
CA PHE A 201 10.53 19.58 7.20
C PHE A 201 9.62 20.50 6.38
N ALA A 202 10.15 21.56 5.77
CA ALA A 202 9.39 22.42 4.85
C ALA A 202 8.96 21.67 3.58
N ARG A 203 9.83 20.84 2.98
CA ARG A 203 9.49 19.97 1.84
C ARG A 203 8.32 19.04 2.19
N MET A 204 8.41 18.32 3.30
CA MET A 204 7.35 17.41 3.78
C MET A 204 6.00 18.07 4.01
N ASN A 205 5.99 19.37 4.33
CA ASN A 205 4.76 20.14 4.59
C ASN A 205 4.32 20.95 3.36
N ASN A 206 4.77 20.57 2.15
CA ASN A 206 4.44 21.22 0.88
C ASN A 206 4.71 22.73 0.88
N LYS A 207 5.80 23.16 1.53
CA LYS A 207 6.24 24.57 1.58
C LYS A 207 7.36 24.90 0.60
N VAL A 208 7.80 23.91 -0.18
CA VAL A 208 8.88 24.05 -1.16
C VAL A 208 8.34 23.62 -2.53
N PRO A 209 8.42 24.47 -3.57
CA PRO A 209 8.06 24.08 -4.93
C PRO A 209 8.95 22.96 -5.46
N TYR A 210 8.42 22.18 -6.40
CA TYR A 210 9.16 21.09 -7.04
C TYR A 210 8.89 21.03 -8.54
N LEU A 211 9.77 20.35 -9.26
CA LEU A 211 9.64 20.04 -10.69
C LEU A 211 9.83 18.54 -10.91
N ASN A 212 9.19 18.02 -11.96
CA ASN A 212 9.54 16.73 -12.55
C ASN A 212 10.53 16.98 -13.70
N ASP A 213 11.83 16.84 -13.44
CA ASP A 213 12.93 17.28 -14.32
C ASP A 213 13.93 16.14 -14.57
N SER A 214 13.90 15.55 -15.76
CA SER A 214 14.82 14.46 -16.13
C SER A 214 16.28 14.87 -16.27
N ASN A 215 16.59 16.18 -16.31
CA ASN A 215 17.95 16.69 -16.49
C ASN A 215 18.63 17.10 -15.18
N GLY A 216 17.92 17.05 -14.05
CA GLY A 216 18.48 17.46 -12.75
C GLY A 216 17.67 17.05 -11.52
N GLY A 217 16.59 16.31 -11.68
CA GLY A 217 15.83 15.72 -10.58
C GLY A 217 16.38 14.37 -10.14
N GLU A 218 16.15 14.03 -8.88
CA GLU A 218 16.50 12.72 -8.35
C GLU A 218 15.45 11.69 -8.77
N GLU A 219 15.91 10.53 -9.24
CA GLU A 219 15.02 9.45 -9.68
C GLU A 219 14.23 8.87 -8.50
N VAL A 220 12.92 8.78 -8.65
CA VAL A 220 12.01 8.20 -7.67
C VAL A 220 11.07 7.25 -8.38
N PHE A 221 11.05 6.00 -7.92
CA PHE A 221 10.07 5.01 -8.35
C PHE A 221 8.88 4.98 -7.40
N CYS A 222 7.70 4.70 -7.92
CA CYS A 222 6.53 4.32 -7.13
C CYS A 222 6.00 2.98 -7.62
N LYS A 223 5.68 2.07 -6.68
CA LYS A 223 4.97 0.83 -7.00
C LYS A 223 3.64 1.16 -7.67
N SER A 224 3.49 0.72 -8.92
CA SER A 224 2.22 0.79 -9.64
C SER A 224 1.39 -0.46 -9.37
N ARG A 225 0.07 -0.31 -9.33
CA ARG A 225 -0.87 -1.39 -9.05
C ARG A 225 -2.01 -1.34 -10.06
N VAL A 226 -2.39 -2.51 -10.56
CA VAL A 226 -3.56 -2.69 -11.44
C VAL A 226 -4.21 -4.03 -11.17
N VAL A 227 -5.53 -4.10 -11.28
CA VAL A 227 -6.31 -5.31 -11.02
C VAL A 227 -6.96 -5.83 -12.29
N ASP A 228 -7.13 -7.15 -12.37
CA ASP A 228 -7.86 -7.82 -13.45
C ASP A 228 -8.97 -8.71 -12.85
N PRO A 229 -10.07 -8.10 -12.40
CA PRO A 229 -11.10 -8.79 -11.65
C PRO A 229 -11.76 -9.89 -12.47
N LEU A 230 -12.14 -10.96 -11.76
CA LEU A 230 -13.00 -12.00 -12.31
C LEU A 230 -14.45 -11.54 -12.25
N PHE A 231 -15.27 -12.00 -13.20
CA PHE A 231 -16.71 -11.77 -13.20
C PHE A 231 -17.49 -12.93 -13.83
N PHE A 232 -18.79 -12.99 -13.53
CA PHE A 232 -19.72 -13.92 -14.18
C PHE A 232 -20.13 -13.44 -15.58
N ASP A 233 -19.77 -14.22 -16.61
CA ASP A 233 -20.25 -14.11 -17.99
C ASP A 233 -21.23 -15.27 -18.26
N GLY A 234 -22.48 -15.06 -17.84
CA GLY A 234 -23.48 -16.14 -17.76
C GLY A 234 -23.06 -17.19 -16.72
N ALA A 235 -22.95 -18.45 -17.14
CA ALA A 235 -22.53 -19.56 -16.27
C ALA A 235 -21.00 -19.69 -16.12
N LYS A 236 -20.20 -18.89 -16.84
CA LYS A 236 -18.74 -18.98 -16.83
C LYS A 236 -18.15 -17.83 -16.02
N ILE A 237 -16.98 -18.05 -15.42
CA ILE A 237 -16.17 -17.00 -14.81
C ILE A 237 -15.06 -16.63 -15.82
N LYS A 238 -14.85 -15.33 -16.05
CA LYS A 238 -13.82 -14.79 -16.95
C LYS A 238 -13.09 -13.63 -16.31
N ARG A 239 -11.89 -13.31 -16.81
CA ARG A 239 -11.20 -12.06 -16.46
C ARG A 239 -11.74 -10.92 -17.32
N LEU A 240 -11.68 -9.71 -16.78
CA LEU A 240 -12.04 -8.50 -17.53
C LEU A 240 -11.20 -8.35 -18.79
N SER A 241 -9.89 -8.62 -18.69
CA SER A 241 -8.96 -8.56 -19.82
C SER A 241 -9.30 -9.52 -20.97
N ASP A 242 -9.86 -10.70 -20.69
CA ASP A 242 -10.27 -11.69 -21.70
C ASP A 242 -11.33 -11.12 -22.66
N LYS A 243 -12.14 -10.17 -22.19
CA LYS A 243 -13.25 -9.54 -22.93
C LYS A 243 -12.95 -8.13 -23.39
N ASN A 244 -11.93 -7.51 -22.80
CA ASN A 244 -11.57 -6.12 -23.06
C ASN A 244 -10.08 -5.98 -23.42
N PRO A 245 -9.74 -6.04 -24.72
CA PRO A 245 -8.36 -5.92 -25.18
C PRO A 245 -7.68 -4.59 -24.79
N LYS A 246 -8.46 -3.50 -24.63
CA LYS A 246 -7.92 -2.23 -24.13
C LYS A 246 -7.48 -2.37 -22.67
N TRP A 247 -8.25 -3.10 -21.86
CA TRP A 247 -7.89 -3.38 -20.46
C TRP A 247 -6.64 -4.26 -20.38
N GLN A 248 -6.49 -5.26 -21.25
CA GLN A 248 -5.27 -6.07 -21.34
C GLN A 248 -4.02 -5.19 -21.58
N GLN A 249 -4.11 -4.16 -22.42
CA GLN A 249 -3.01 -3.22 -22.63
C GLN A 249 -2.73 -2.39 -21.37
N THR A 250 -3.78 -1.89 -20.71
CA THR A 250 -3.65 -1.19 -19.42
C THR A 250 -2.95 -2.04 -18.37
N LEU A 251 -3.27 -3.35 -18.27
CA LEU A 251 -2.61 -4.26 -17.35
C LEU A 251 -1.11 -4.34 -17.59
N VAL A 252 -0.69 -4.55 -18.84
CA VAL A 252 0.73 -4.65 -19.20
C VAL A 252 1.48 -3.37 -18.84
N GLN A 253 0.87 -2.21 -19.09
CA GLN A 253 1.47 -0.90 -18.82
C GLN A 253 1.55 -0.61 -17.31
N GLU A 254 0.44 -0.75 -16.59
CA GLU A 254 0.32 -0.35 -15.19
C GLU A 254 0.93 -1.37 -14.21
N MET A 255 1.31 -2.56 -14.66
CA MET A 255 2.12 -3.52 -13.88
C MET A 255 3.57 -3.07 -13.70
N GLN A 256 4.04 -2.09 -14.50
CA GLN A 256 5.40 -1.55 -14.35
C GLN A 256 5.41 -0.40 -13.32
N PRO A 257 6.42 -0.31 -12.43
CA PRO A 257 6.57 0.83 -11.53
C PRO A 257 6.63 2.16 -12.27
N LYS A 258 5.98 3.20 -11.72
CA LYS A 258 6.04 4.55 -12.28
C LYS A 258 7.36 5.20 -11.89
N ARG A 259 7.90 6.02 -12.79
CA ARG A 259 9.21 6.65 -12.64
C ARG A 259 9.10 8.16 -12.81
N TYR A 260 9.66 8.90 -11.86
CA TYR A 260 9.69 10.36 -11.82
C TYR A 260 11.09 10.86 -11.50
N PHE A 261 11.35 12.14 -11.81
CA PHE A 261 12.61 12.81 -11.48
C PHE A 261 12.31 14.05 -10.64
N VAL A 262 12.33 13.91 -9.32
CA VAL A 262 11.88 14.96 -8.40
C VAL A 262 13.01 15.93 -8.09
N LYS A 263 12.79 17.21 -8.37
CA LYS A 263 13.70 18.31 -8.03
C LYS A 263 12.99 19.33 -7.14
N PHE A 264 13.42 19.48 -5.89
CA PHE A 264 12.95 20.55 -5.02
C PHE A 264 13.69 21.86 -5.33
N LEU A 265 12.98 22.98 -5.30
CA LEU A 265 13.51 24.31 -5.60
C LEU A 265 13.91 25.09 -4.34
N ASP A 266 14.39 24.39 -3.30
CA ASP A 266 14.98 25.04 -2.14
C ASP A 266 16.50 25.24 -2.31
N VAL A 267 17.02 26.19 -1.54
CA VAL A 267 18.45 26.46 -1.44
C VAL A 267 18.96 25.67 -0.23
N LEU A 268 19.39 24.43 -0.47
CA LEU A 268 20.05 23.56 0.51
C LEU A 268 21.57 23.57 0.39
#